data_AF-A0A8H9F681-F1
#
_entry.id   AF-A0A8H9F681-F1
#
_cell.length_a   1.000
_cell.length_b   1.000
_cell.length_c   1.000
_cell.angle_alpha   90.00
_cell.angle_beta   90.00
_cell.angle_gamma   90.00
#
_symmetry.space_group_name_H-M   'P 1'
#
loop_
_entity.id
_entity.type
_entity.pdbx_description
1 polymer ?
#
loop_
_entity_poly.entity_id
_entity_poly.type
_entity_poly.pdbx_seq_one_letter_code
_entity_poly.pdbx_strand_id
1 'polypeptide(L)'
;MQLVNNLLQDPEPERVDCGFFTSNIDKMPQGYFVNNFGIGFDAFVVHQSNNEKLKKKLNHINFGNLIYGLNIIKALAKQDTFTVTIKTANETVRYGDAYFVTTTNHPYFGGGIAILPKADIYSHQLDTVIVEKPSLFKFIHLFGKLLKDGSHVNAPQFHYIEAKEIQVTTQKPEFAQIDGEDHDAQDFKLTFKIDHFNLLK
;
A
#
# COMPACT_ATOMS: atom_id res chain seq x y z
N MET A 1 27.06 -5.16 8.74
CA MET A 1 28.30 -5.88 8.39
C MET A 1 28.11 -6.74 7.14
N GLN A 2 27.08 -7.58 7.04
CA GLN A 2 26.86 -8.44 5.85
C GLN A 2 26.61 -7.66 4.55
N LEU A 3 25.75 -6.63 4.55
CA LEU A 3 25.50 -5.79 3.37
C LEU A 3 26.78 -5.11 2.83
N VAL A 4 27.57 -4.51 3.73
CA VAL A 4 28.82 -3.85 3.33
C VAL A 4 29.80 -4.85 2.73
N ASN A 5 29.91 -6.06 3.31
CA ASN A 5 30.77 -7.10 2.78
C ASN A 5 30.31 -7.58 1.40
N ASN A 6 29.00 -7.70 1.16
CA ASN A 6 28.47 -8.04 -0.17
C ASN A 6 28.82 -6.95 -1.20
N LEU A 7 28.58 -5.69 -0.86
CA LEU A 7 28.88 -4.56 -1.75
C LEU A 7 30.38 -4.45 -2.10
N LEU A 8 31.26 -4.82 -1.17
CA LEU A 8 32.71 -4.86 -1.40
C LEU A 8 33.15 -6.01 -2.31
N GLN A 9 32.29 -6.97 -2.61
CA GLN A 9 32.55 -8.05 -3.56
C GLN A 9 32.13 -7.72 -5.00
N ASP A 10 31.80 -6.46 -5.29
CA ASP A 10 31.39 -5.97 -6.61
C ASP A 10 30.23 -6.81 -7.19
N PRO A 11 29.08 -6.85 -6.51
CA PRO A 11 27.97 -7.70 -6.93
C PRO A 11 27.41 -7.19 -8.25
N GLU A 12 27.13 -8.12 -9.17
CA GLU A 12 26.48 -7.80 -10.45
C GLU A 12 25.06 -7.25 -10.18
N PRO A 13 24.70 -6.08 -10.76
CA PRO A 13 23.36 -5.54 -10.62
C PRO A 13 22.31 -6.49 -11.21
N GLU A 14 21.25 -6.72 -10.45
CA GLU A 14 20.12 -7.53 -10.89
C GLU A 14 18.96 -6.62 -11.32
N ARG A 15 18.36 -6.90 -12.48
CA ARG A 15 17.18 -6.17 -12.93
C ARG A 15 15.95 -6.66 -12.17
N VAL A 16 15.29 -5.74 -11.47
CA VAL A 16 14.06 -5.99 -10.71
C VAL A 16 12.94 -5.06 -11.19
N ASP A 17 11.70 -5.51 -11.06
CA ASP A 17 10.55 -4.72 -11.47
C ASP A 17 10.25 -3.62 -10.43
N CYS A 18 9.74 -2.49 -10.90
CA CYS A 18 9.12 -1.46 -10.08
C CYS A 18 7.83 -0.95 -10.73
N GLY A 19 7.07 -0.18 -9.97
CA GLY A 19 5.90 0.50 -10.48
C GLY A 19 6.23 1.88 -11.02
N PHE A 20 5.70 2.19 -12.19
CA PHE A 20 5.58 3.53 -12.73
C PHE A 20 4.11 3.96 -12.70
N PHE A 21 3.84 5.22 -12.41
CA PHE A 21 2.48 5.74 -12.45
C PHE A 21 2.39 7.08 -13.19
N THR A 22 1.20 7.34 -13.73
CA THR A 22 0.77 8.67 -14.19
C THR A 22 -0.55 9.04 -13.50
N SER A 23 -0.80 10.32 -13.29
CA SER A 23 -2.00 10.81 -12.61
C SER A 23 -2.58 12.07 -13.27
N ASN A 24 -3.82 12.39 -12.90
CA ASN A 24 -4.50 13.65 -13.24
C ASN A 24 -4.14 14.83 -12.31
N ILE A 25 -3.15 14.69 -11.42
CA ILE A 25 -2.81 15.68 -10.42
C ILE A 25 -1.58 16.48 -10.88
N ASP A 26 -1.72 17.79 -11.06
CA ASP A 26 -0.66 18.66 -11.59
C ASP A 26 0.65 18.61 -10.80
N LYS A 27 0.55 18.48 -9.46
CA LYS A 27 1.72 18.39 -8.57
C LYS A 27 2.37 17.01 -8.54
N MET A 28 1.70 16.01 -9.10
CA MET A 28 2.13 14.61 -9.09
C MET A 28 1.77 13.92 -10.41
N PRO A 29 2.21 14.45 -11.58
CA PRO A 29 1.73 13.99 -12.87
C PRO A 29 2.21 12.57 -13.20
N GLN A 30 3.38 12.18 -12.69
CA GLN A 30 3.95 10.85 -12.83
C GLN A 30 5.04 10.60 -11.78
N GLY A 31 5.42 9.34 -11.61
CA GLY A 31 6.53 8.96 -10.73
C GLY A 31 6.73 7.45 -10.70
N TYR A 32 7.60 7.01 -9.79
CA TYR A 32 7.90 5.60 -9.56
C TYR A 32 7.60 5.23 -8.10
N PHE A 33 7.35 3.96 -7.86
CA PHE A 33 7.30 3.35 -6.53
C PHE A 33 7.97 1.99 -6.57
N VAL A 34 8.70 1.67 -5.51
CA VAL A 34 9.43 0.39 -5.37
C VAL A 34 8.69 -0.55 -4.44
N ASN A 35 8.01 -0.02 -3.43
CA ASN A 35 7.25 -0.80 -2.48
C ASN A 35 5.78 -0.81 -2.88
N ASN A 36 5.09 0.33 -2.75
CA ASN A 36 3.68 0.41 -3.08
C ASN A 36 3.17 1.84 -3.22
N PHE A 37 2.12 1.97 -4.04
CA PHE A 37 1.23 3.13 -4.05
C PHE A 37 -0.04 2.77 -3.27
N GLY A 38 -0.41 3.57 -2.29
CA GLY A 38 -1.59 3.35 -1.43
C GLY A 38 -2.63 4.45 -1.55
N ILE A 39 -3.91 4.10 -1.45
CA ILE A 39 -5.05 5.02 -1.43
C ILE A 39 -6.03 4.60 -0.33
N GLY A 40 -6.50 5.58 0.44
CA GLY A 40 -7.49 5.38 1.49
C GLY A 40 -6.83 5.08 2.83
N PHE A 41 -7.18 3.96 3.47
CA PHE A 41 -6.82 3.70 4.87
C PHE A 41 -5.31 3.74 5.17
N ASP A 42 -4.45 3.15 4.33
CA ASP A 42 -3.01 3.15 4.58
C ASP A 42 -2.42 4.56 4.50
N ALA A 43 -2.80 5.31 3.47
CA ALA A 43 -2.43 6.70 3.27
C ALA A 43 -2.94 7.60 4.39
N PHE A 44 -4.18 7.39 4.85
CA PHE A 44 -4.74 8.10 5.99
C PHE A 44 -3.92 7.87 7.27
N VAL A 45 -3.48 6.62 7.51
CA VAL A 45 -2.61 6.30 8.66
C VAL A 45 -1.24 6.96 8.54
N VAL A 46 -0.63 6.97 7.35
CA VAL A 46 0.65 7.67 7.10
C VAL A 46 0.48 9.17 7.33
N HIS A 47 -0.52 9.79 6.72
CA HIS A 47 -0.82 11.21 6.86
C HIS A 47 -1.06 11.61 8.32
N GLN A 48 -1.85 10.82 9.07
CA GLN A 48 -2.07 11.08 10.49
C GLN A 48 -0.76 10.93 11.30
N SER A 49 0.06 9.92 10.98
CA SER A 49 1.34 9.68 11.67
C SER A 49 2.38 10.78 11.43
N ASN A 50 2.34 11.42 10.24
CA ASN A 50 3.24 12.51 9.86
C ASN A 50 2.77 13.87 10.40
N ASN A 51 1.47 14.14 10.42
CA ASN A 51 0.92 15.41 10.89
C ASN A 51 0.80 15.52 12.40
N GLU A 52 0.78 14.40 13.12
CA GLU A 52 0.53 14.46 14.55
C GLU A 52 1.78 14.82 15.38
N LYS A 53 1.67 16.03 15.94
CA LYS A 53 2.20 16.49 17.25
C LYS A 53 2.13 15.44 18.39
N LEU A 54 1.54 14.25 18.20
CA LEU A 54 1.54 13.13 19.15
C LEU A 54 2.93 12.56 19.45
N LYS A 55 3.88 12.61 18.50
CA LYS A 55 5.27 12.20 18.79
C LYS A 55 5.90 13.01 19.94
N LYS A 56 5.48 14.27 20.13
CA LYS A 56 6.05 15.17 21.15
C LYS A 56 5.41 15.06 22.54
N LYS A 57 4.17 14.59 22.69
CA LYS A 57 3.50 14.51 24.00
C LYS A 57 3.68 13.16 24.71
N LEU A 58 4.19 12.14 24.03
CA LEU A 58 4.14 10.74 24.49
C LEU A 58 5.52 10.07 24.64
N ASN A 59 6.60 10.81 24.45
CA ASN A 59 7.98 10.34 24.68
C ASN A 59 8.31 10.05 26.16
N HIS A 60 7.34 10.10 27.07
CA HIS A 60 7.53 9.91 28.51
C HIS A 60 6.94 8.62 29.09
N ILE A 61 6.29 7.75 28.31
CA ILE A 61 5.68 6.52 28.84
C ILE A 61 5.95 5.33 27.91
N ASN A 62 6.58 4.27 28.46
CA ASN A 62 7.05 3.04 27.81
C ASN A 62 5.93 2.10 27.27
N PHE A 63 4.89 2.64 26.61
CA PHE A 63 3.76 1.88 26.03
C PHE A 63 3.62 2.03 24.50
N GLY A 64 4.74 2.22 23.79
CA GLY A 64 4.76 2.55 22.35
C GLY A 64 3.90 1.65 21.45
N ASN A 65 3.90 0.33 21.69
CA ASN A 65 3.15 -0.63 20.86
C ASN A 65 1.63 -0.57 21.08
N LEU A 66 1.18 -0.26 22.32
CA LEU A 66 -0.25 -0.19 22.65
C LEU A 66 -0.90 1.09 22.10
N ILE A 67 -0.16 2.19 22.11
CA ILE A 67 -0.59 3.50 21.60
C ILE A 67 -0.70 3.45 20.07
N TYR A 68 0.25 2.79 19.39
CA TYR A 68 0.20 2.56 17.95
C TYR A 68 -1.06 1.76 17.57
N GLY A 69 -1.37 0.69 18.31
CA GLY A 69 -2.60 -0.08 18.12
C GLY A 69 -3.89 0.74 18.33
N LEU A 70 -3.95 1.58 19.36
CA LEU A 70 -5.12 2.45 19.62
C LEU A 70 -5.31 3.54 18.55
N ASN A 71 -4.22 4.07 18.00
CA ASN A 71 -4.28 5.04 16.91
C ASN A 71 -4.73 4.38 15.61
N ILE A 72 -4.26 3.17 15.31
CA ILE A 72 -4.78 2.35 14.21
C ILE A 72 -6.28 2.11 14.39
N ILE A 73 -6.76 1.75 15.58
CA ILE A 73 -8.20 1.57 15.85
C ILE A 73 -9.01 2.85 15.66
N LYS A 74 -8.48 4.01 16.06
CA LYS A 74 -9.14 5.30 15.83
C LYS A 74 -9.16 5.69 14.35
N ALA A 75 -8.06 5.46 13.63
CA ALA A 75 -8.00 5.64 12.19
C ALA A 75 -9.00 4.70 11.50
N LEU A 76 -9.11 3.46 11.97
CA LEU A 76 -10.05 2.47 11.46
C LEU A 76 -11.49 2.95 11.55
N ALA A 77 -11.85 3.58 12.67
CA ALA A 77 -13.18 4.12 12.89
C ALA A 77 -13.46 5.41 12.08
N LYS A 78 -12.43 6.21 11.77
CA LYS A 78 -12.59 7.52 11.11
C LYS A 78 -12.57 7.46 9.59
N GLN A 79 -11.77 6.57 9.01
CA GLN A 79 -11.69 6.43 7.56
C GLN A 79 -13.02 5.89 7.02
N ASP A 80 -13.59 6.58 6.04
CA ASP A 80 -14.82 6.17 5.38
C ASP A 80 -14.54 5.24 4.18
N THR A 81 -15.56 4.59 3.63
CA THR A 81 -15.40 3.85 2.37
C THR A 81 -15.46 4.77 1.17
N PHE A 82 -14.89 4.35 0.06
CA PHE A 82 -14.97 5.03 -1.22
C PHE A 82 -15.27 4.05 -2.33
N THR A 83 -15.89 4.54 -3.38
CA THR A 83 -16.01 3.76 -4.60
C THR A 83 -14.75 3.89 -5.45
N VAL A 84 -14.23 2.76 -5.88
CA VAL A 84 -13.09 2.67 -6.80
C VAL A 84 -13.45 1.84 -8.02
N THR A 85 -12.97 2.27 -9.19
CA THR A 85 -13.03 1.50 -10.43
C THR A 85 -11.62 1.09 -10.82
N ILE A 86 -11.42 -0.20 -11.03
CA ILE A 86 -10.16 -0.78 -11.49
C ILE A 86 -10.38 -1.28 -12.91
N LYS A 87 -9.51 -0.86 -13.83
CA LYS A 87 -9.57 -1.28 -15.22
C LYS A 87 -8.21 -1.82 -15.67
N THR A 88 -8.23 -2.97 -16.33
CA THR A 88 -7.08 -3.58 -16.98
C THR A 88 -7.38 -3.75 -18.47
N ALA A 89 -6.48 -4.42 -19.20
CA ALA A 89 -6.74 -4.82 -20.58
C ALA A 89 -7.91 -5.82 -20.70
N ASN A 90 -8.14 -6.63 -19.67
CA ASN A 90 -9.07 -7.76 -19.73
C ASN A 90 -10.41 -7.48 -19.05
N GLU A 91 -10.44 -6.60 -18.05
CA GLU A 91 -11.64 -6.37 -17.25
C GLU A 91 -11.77 -4.94 -16.72
N THR A 92 -12.99 -4.59 -16.31
CA THR A 92 -13.27 -3.39 -15.54
C THR A 92 -14.18 -3.78 -14.38
N VAL A 93 -13.70 -3.60 -13.16
CA VAL A 93 -14.40 -3.99 -11.93
C VAL A 93 -14.58 -2.75 -11.06
N ARG A 94 -15.74 -2.64 -10.43
CA ARG A 94 -16.10 -1.53 -9.54
C ARG A 94 -16.41 -2.06 -8.16
N TYR A 95 -15.75 -1.49 -7.15
CA TYR A 95 -15.98 -1.80 -5.74
C TYR A 95 -16.60 -0.57 -5.07
N GLY A 96 -17.79 -0.73 -4.49
CA GLY A 96 -18.55 0.36 -3.89
C GLY A 96 -18.04 0.77 -2.52
N ASP A 97 -17.56 -0.20 -1.75
CA ASP A 97 -17.19 -0.06 -0.33
C ASP A 97 -15.68 -0.26 -0.10
N ALA A 98 -14.86 0.18 -1.06
CA ALA A 98 -13.41 0.11 -0.94
C ALA A 98 -12.94 0.93 0.26
N TYR A 99 -11.99 0.38 0.99
CA TYR A 99 -11.46 0.98 2.21
C TYR A 99 -9.97 1.25 2.11
N PHE A 100 -9.30 0.35 1.41
CA PHE A 100 -7.87 0.35 1.19
C PHE A 100 -7.64 -0.19 -0.21
N VAL A 101 -6.91 0.57 -1.02
CA VAL A 101 -6.47 0.16 -2.34
C VAL A 101 -4.98 0.37 -2.40
N THR A 102 -4.23 -0.66 -2.77
CA THR A 102 -2.79 -0.52 -2.96
C THR A 102 -2.35 -1.22 -4.23
N THR A 103 -1.44 -0.59 -4.97
CA THR A 103 -0.76 -1.19 -6.11
C THR A 103 0.70 -1.45 -5.73
N THR A 104 1.18 -2.67 -5.99
CA THR A 104 2.50 -3.15 -5.60
C THR A 104 2.94 -4.29 -6.53
N ASN A 105 4.23 -4.58 -6.59
CA ASN A 105 4.78 -5.86 -7.06
C ASN A 105 5.57 -6.57 -5.94
N HIS A 106 5.49 -6.05 -4.72
CA HIS A 106 6.26 -6.49 -3.58
C HIS A 106 5.34 -7.14 -2.54
N PRO A 107 5.75 -8.27 -1.93
CA PRO A 107 4.86 -9.00 -1.03
C PRO A 107 4.60 -8.29 0.30
N TYR A 108 5.50 -7.39 0.69
CA TYR A 108 5.52 -6.75 2.00
C TYR A 108 5.17 -5.27 1.93
N PHE A 109 4.49 -4.78 2.97
CA PHE A 109 4.48 -3.37 3.35
C PHE A 109 5.68 -3.04 4.25
N GLY A 110 5.87 -1.75 4.53
CA GLY A 110 6.87 -1.29 5.49
C GLY A 110 6.76 -2.01 6.84
N GLY A 111 7.91 -2.31 7.45
CA GLY A 111 7.98 -3.04 8.72
C GLY A 111 7.92 -4.57 8.60
N GLY A 112 8.00 -5.12 7.39
CA GLY A 112 8.10 -6.57 7.15
C GLY A 112 6.77 -7.31 7.18
N ILE A 113 5.65 -6.60 7.01
CA ILE A 113 4.30 -7.16 7.05
C ILE A 113 3.89 -7.60 5.64
N ALA A 114 3.69 -8.91 5.43
CA ALA A 114 3.30 -9.45 4.13
C ALA A 114 1.81 -9.21 3.84
N ILE A 115 1.50 -8.21 3.00
CA ILE A 115 0.11 -7.89 2.62
C ILE A 115 -0.38 -8.79 1.50
N LEU A 116 0.49 -9.04 0.53
CA LEU A 116 0.21 -9.94 -0.59
C LEU A 116 1.36 -10.94 -0.71
N PRO A 117 1.39 -12.02 0.10
CA PRO A 117 2.52 -12.95 0.15
C PRO A 117 2.89 -13.60 -1.20
N LYS A 118 1.97 -13.60 -2.18
CA LYS A 118 2.20 -14.14 -3.53
C LYS A 118 2.91 -13.17 -4.48
N ALA A 119 3.01 -11.88 -4.14
CA ALA A 119 3.58 -10.88 -5.04
C ALA A 119 5.07 -11.15 -5.24
N ASP A 120 5.53 -10.92 -6.46
CA ASP A 120 6.90 -11.23 -6.88
C ASP A 120 7.43 -10.08 -7.76
N ILE A 121 8.57 -9.53 -7.33
CA ILE A 121 9.28 -8.44 -8.03
C ILE A 121 9.90 -8.86 -9.36
N TYR A 122 9.77 -10.13 -9.74
CA TYR A 122 10.18 -10.68 -11.04
C TYR A 122 9.01 -11.14 -11.90
N SER A 123 7.77 -10.94 -11.46
CA SER A 123 6.58 -11.42 -12.17
C SER A 123 6.28 -10.67 -13.47
N HIS A 124 6.91 -9.51 -13.68
CA HIS A 124 6.61 -8.56 -14.76
C HIS A 124 5.15 -8.10 -14.77
N GLN A 125 4.53 -8.09 -13.59
CA GLN A 125 3.16 -7.67 -13.36
C GLN A 125 3.05 -6.84 -12.08
N LEU A 126 2.07 -5.93 -12.06
CA LEU A 126 1.65 -5.26 -10.84
C LEU A 126 0.42 -5.98 -10.28
N ASP A 127 0.34 -6.01 -8.97
CA ASP A 127 -0.83 -6.38 -8.20
C ASP A 127 -1.51 -5.14 -7.63
N THR A 128 -2.80 -4.95 -7.90
CA THR A 128 -3.64 -4.04 -7.14
C THR A 128 -4.51 -4.83 -6.18
N VAL A 129 -4.30 -4.62 -4.88
CA VAL A 129 -5.14 -5.15 -3.80
C VAL A 129 -6.22 -4.15 -3.46
N ILE A 130 -7.45 -4.64 -3.30
CA ILE A 130 -8.61 -3.88 -2.86
C ILE A 130 -9.18 -4.58 -1.65
N VAL A 131 -9.29 -3.86 -0.54
CA VAL A 131 -9.98 -4.35 0.66
C VAL A 131 -11.23 -3.52 0.87
N GLU A 132 -12.38 -4.18 0.88
CA GLU A 132 -13.65 -3.58 1.29
C GLU A 132 -13.74 -3.49 2.82
N LYS A 133 -14.39 -2.47 3.35
CA LYS A 133 -14.37 -2.18 4.80
C LYS A 133 -14.97 -3.33 5.61
N PRO A 134 -14.18 -4.05 6.42
CA PRO A 134 -14.71 -5.02 7.36
C PRO A 134 -15.30 -4.30 8.58
N SER A 135 -16.15 -5.00 9.35
CA SER A 135 -16.46 -4.55 10.71
C SER A 135 -15.20 -4.51 11.57
N LEU A 136 -15.18 -3.70 12.63
CA LEU A 136 -13.99 -3.56 13.49
C LEU A 136 -13.49 -4.91 14.05
N PHE A 137 -14.41 -5.77 14.52
CA PHE A 137 -14.04 -7.10 15.01
C PHE A 137 -13.42 -7.97 13.91
N LYS A 138 -14.00 -7.91 12.70
CA LYS A 138 -13.47 -8.65 11.56
C LYS A 138 -12.12 -8.10 11.11
N PHE A 139 -11.91 -6.78 11.17
CA PHE A 139 -10.60 -6.18 10.92
C PHE A 139 -9.54 -6.77 11.86
N ILE A 140 -9.80 -6.76 13.18
CA ILE A 140 -8.86 -7.27 14.19
C ILE A 140 -8.53 -8.75 13.91
N HIS A 141 -9.54 -9.55 13.56
CA HIS A 141 -9.36 -10.95 13.19
C HIS A 141 -8.49 -11.13 11.92
N LEU A 142 -8.77 -10.37 10.86
CA LEU A 142 -8.00 -10.42 9.61
C LEU A 142 -6.57 -9.92 9.82
N PHE A 143 -6.37 -8.88 10.62
CA PHE A 143 -5.05 -8.38 10.98
C PHE A 143 -4.24 -9.44 11.76
N GLY A 144 -4.88 -10.18 12.67
CA GLY A 144 -4.25 -11.30 13.36
C GLY A 144 -3.81 -12.43 12.40
N LYS A 145 -4.64 -12.76 11.40
CA LYS A 145 -4.28 -13.72 10.36
C LYS A 145 -3.10 -13.25 9.51
N LEU A 146 -3.12 -11.98 9.11
CA LEU A 146 -2.05 -11.33 8.37
C LEU A 146 -0.69 -11.45 9.10
N LEU A 147 -0.67 -11.22 10.42
CA LEU A 147 0.57 -11.35 11.21
C LEU A 147 1.00 -12.81 11.46
N LYS A 148 0.06 -13.76 11.43
CA LYS A 148 0.32 -15.15 11.81
C LYS A 148 0.72 -16.03 10.63
N ASP A 149 -0.09 -16.02 9.57
CA ASP A 149 -0.01 -17.01 8.49
C ASP A 149 -0.38 -16.46 7.10
N GLY A 150 -0.72 -15.18 6.98
CA GLY A 150 -1.10 -14.55 5.71
C GLY A 150 -2.47 -14.98 5.19
N SER A 151 -3.29 -15.72 5.97
CA SER A 151 -4.60 -16.21 5.53
C SER A 151 -5.69 -15.14 5.46
N HIS A 152 -5.35 -13.87 5.71
CA HIS A 152 -6.24 -12.71 5.52
C HIS A 152 -6.65 -12.53 4.06
N VAL A 153 -5.80 -12.96 3.12
CA VAL A 153 -6.06 -12.89 1.68
C VAL A 153 -7.27 -13.72 1.24
N ASN A 154 -7.69 -14.70 2.04
CA ASN A 154 -8.85 -15.55 1.77
C ASN A 154 -10.18 -14.93 2.25
N ALA A 155 -10.15 -13.72 2.80
CA ALA A 155 -11.36 -13.04 3.25
C ALA A 155 -12.19 -12.58 2.04
N PRO A 156 -13.53 -12.61 2.12
CA PRO A 156 -14.39 -12.12 1.02
C PRO A 156 -14.27 -10.61 0.78
N GLN A 157 -13.69 -9.86 1.72
CA GLN A 157 -13.37 -8.44 1.58
C GLN A 157 -12.09 -8.19 0.77
N PHE A 158 -11.25 -9.22 0.61
CA PHE A 158 -9.94 -9.10 0.00
C PHE A 158 -10.05 -9.50 -1.46
N HIS A 159 -9.76 -8.53 -2.32
CA HIS A 159 -9.72 -8.70 -3.76
C HIS A 159 -8.32 -8.32 -4.25
N TYR A 160 -7.87 -8.95 -5.31
CA TYR A 160 -6.66 -8.52 -6.00
C TYR A 160 -6.83 -8.68 -7.50
N ILE A 161 -6.15 -7.83 -8.26
CA ILE A 161 -6.10 -7.85 -9.71
C ILE A 161 -4.63 -7.76 -10.10
N GLU A 162 -4.21 -8.61 -11.02
CA GLU A 162 -2.82 -8.68 -11.50
C GLU A 162 -2.79 -8.31 -13.00
N ALA A 163 -1.98 -7.32 -13.37
CA ALA A 163 -1.80 -6.92 -14.77
C ALA A 163 -0.53 -6.09 -14.99
N LYS A 164 -0.12 -5.97 -16.26
CA LYS A 164 0.99 -5.09 -16.67
C LYS A 164 0.63 -3.60 -16.65
N GLU A 165 -0.64 -3.28 -16.86
CA GLU A 165 -1.19 -1.93 -16.80
C GLU A 165 -2.52 -1.96 -16.04
N ILE A 166 -2.63 -1.11 -15.03
CA ILE A 166 -3.82 -1.01 -14.17
C ILE A 166 -4.23 0.45 -14.06
N GLN A 167 -5.48 0.75 -14.41
CA GLN A 167 -6.09 2.05 -14.20
C GLN A 167 -6.93 2.02 -12.92
N VAL A 168 -6.71 2.99 -12.04
CA VAL A 168 -7.43 3.13 -10.77
C VAL A 168 -8.10 4.49 -10.73
N THR A 169 -9.41 4.52 -10.56
CA THR A 169 -10.19 5.76 -10.45
C THR A 169 -11.01 5.78 -9.17
N THR A 170 -10.79 6.79 -8.33
CA THR A 170 -11.64 7.06 -7.16
C THR A 170 -12.82 7.95 -7.54
N GLN A 171 -13.95 7.83 -6.82
CA GLN A 171 -15.14 8.66 -7.02
C GLN A 171 -15.30 9.78 -5.99
N LYS A 172 -14.33 9.93 -5.08
CA LYS A 172 -14.22 11.03 -4.12
C LYS A 172 -12.76 11.26 -3.73
N PRO A 173 -12.46 12.40 -3.06
CA PRO A 173 -11.11 12.69 -2.63
C PRO A 173 -10.65 11.71 -1.56
N GLU A 174 -9.48 11.11 -1.75
CA GLU A 174 -8.85 10.20 -0.79
C GLU A 174 -7.38 10.58 -0.63
N PHE A 175 -6.81 10.30 0.54
CA PHE A 175 -5.36 10.42 0.73
C PHE A 175 -4.65 9.33 -0.08
N ALA A 176 -3.43 9.64 -0.53
CA ALA A 176 -2.53 8.66 -1.11
C ALA A 176 -1.19 8.62 -0.35
N GLN A 177 -0.48 7.51 -0.52
CA GLN A 177 0.91 7.41 -0.11
C GLN A 177 1.73 6.70 -1.19
N ILE A 178 2.98 7.07 -1.32
CA ILE A 178 3.93 6.46 -2.25
C ILE A 178 5.18 6.09 -1.46
N ASP A 179 5.46 4.79 -1.35
CA ASP A 179 6.60 4.26 -0.58
C ASP A 179 6.71 4.81 0.86
N GLY A 180 5.57 5.17 1.46
CA GLY A 180 5.46 5.71 2.82
C GLY A 180 5.48 7.24 2.92
N GLU A 181 5.60 7.97 1.82
CA GLU A 181 5.43 9.43 1.78
C GLU A 181 3.95 9.79 1.58
N ASP A 182 3.39 10.71 2.38
CA ASP A 182 1.98 11.08 2.28
C ASP A 182 1.69 12.15 1.23
N HIS A 183 0.53 12.02 0.59
CA HIS A 183 -0.02 12.95 -0.36
C HIS A 183 -1.44 13.35 0.03
N ASP A 184 -1.76 14.64 -0.17
CA ASP A 184 -3.06 15.21 0.17
C ASP A 184 -4.23 14.52 -0.53
N ALA A 185 -5.41 14.66 0.07
CA ALA A 185 -6.62 14.06 -0.47
C ALA A 185 -7.01 14.63 -1.85
N GLN A 186 -7.20 13.76 -2.84
CA GLN A 186 -7.54 14.14 -4.22
C GLN A 186 -8.44 13.10 -4.91
N ASP A 187 -9.15 13.53 -5.95
CA ASP A 187 -9.83 12.62 -6.88
C ASP A 187 -8.79 12.00 -7.83
N PHE A 188 -8.44 10.74 -7.60
CA PHE A 188 -7.39 10.07 -8.35
C PHE A 188 -7.92 9.39 -9.61
N LYS A 189 -7.23 9.64 -10.73
CA LYS A 189 -7.26 8.87 -11.97
C LYS A 189 -5.82 8.49 -12.29
N LEU A 190 -5.45 7.28 -11.88
CA LEU A 190 -4.09 6.77 -11.96
C LEU A 190 -4.01 5.71 -13.05
N THR A 191 -2.89 5.71 -13.77
CA THR A 191 -2.48 4.57 -14.61
C THR A 191 -1.14 4.08 -14.10
N PHE A 192 -1.12 2.83 -13.65
CA PHE A 192 0.07 2.12 -13.21
C PHE A 192 0.59 1.22 -14.31
N LYS A 193 1.92 1.15 -14.47
CA LYS A 193 2.61 0.26 -15.41
C LYS A 193 3.85 -0.32 -14.76
N ILE A 194 4.29 -1.48 -15.24
CA ILE A 194 5.59 -2.03 -14.88
C ILE A 194 6.71 -1.23 -15.55
N ASP A 195 7.74 -0.93 -14.76
CA ASP A 195 9.06 -0.54 -15.21
C ASP A 195 10.12 -1.33 -14.40
N HIS A 196 11.40 -0.99 -14.53
CA HIS A 196 12.47 -1.74 -13.91
C HIS A 196 13.63 -0.85 -13.45
N PHE A 197 14.39 -1.34 -12.48
CA PHE A 197 15.67 -0.76 -12.07
C PHE A 197 16.70 -1.86 -11.79
N ASN A 198 17.97 -1.47 -11.74
CA ASN A 198 19.06 -2.37 -11.37
C ASN A 198 19.30 -2.28 -9.87
N LEU A 199 19.16 -3.40 -9.17
CA LEU A 199 19.34 -3.54 -7.73
C LEU A 199 20.67 -4.26 -7.44
N LEU A 200 21.48 -3.66 -6.56
CA LEU A 200 22.66 -4.30 -5.98
C LEU A 200 22.24 -5.01 -4.68
N LYS A 201 22.66 -6.27 -4.50
CA LYS A 201 22.36 -7.11 -3.33
C LYS A 201 23.62 -7.55 -2.59
#